data_AF-A0A4V6JHU5-F1
#
_entry.id   AF-A0A4V6JHU5-F1
#
_cell.length_a   1.000
_cell.length_b   1.000
_cell.length_c   1.000
_cell.angle_alpha   90.00
_cell.angle_beta   90.00
_cell.angle_gamma   90.00
#
_symmetry.space_group_name_H-M   'P 1'
#
loop_
_entity.id
_entity.type
_entity.pdbx_description
1 polymer ?
#
loop_
_entity_poly.entity_id
_entity_poly.type
_entity_poly.pdbx_seq_one_letter_code
_entity_poly.pdbx_strand_id
1 'polypeptide(L)' 'MGSKLGTPFSELYSKAFGACKPGEGEDVGKVECVAGQSRYVTYLFSGQWAGPKDIMPPDDTLQNWTVSKIVWHAKPQ' A
#
# COMPACT_ATOMS: atom_id res chain seq x y z
N MET A 1 -4.60 13.62 12.34
CA MET A 1 -5.12 13.60 10.95
C MET A 1 -4.99 12.17 10.46
N GLY A 2 -6.11 11.50 10.21
CA GLY A 2 -6.13 10.06 9.93
C GLY A 2 -5.99 9.79 8.43
N SER A 3 -5.20 8.79 8.09
CA SER A 3 -5.09 8.21 6.75
C SER A 3 -6.48 7.80 6.26
N LYS A 4 -6.96 8.41 5.18
CA LYS A 4 -8.27 8.11 4.58
C LYS A 4 -8.07 7.46 3.22
N LEU A 5 -9.15 6.90 2.68
CA LEU A 5 -9.19 6.56 1.26
C LEU A 5 -8.82 7.80 0.43
N GLY A 6 -7.96 7.63 -0.57
CA GLY A 6 -7.42 8.71 -1.37
C GLY A 6 -6.15 9.36 -0.81
N THR A 7 -5.71 9.02 0.41
CA THR A 7 -4.42 9.53 0.93
C THR A 7 -3.27 9.02 0.04
N PRO A 8 -2.39 9.91 -0.43
CA PRO A 8 -1.24 9.51 -1.24
C PRO A 8 -0.23 8.72 -0.40
N PHE A 9 0.47 7.78 -1.04
CA PHE A 9 1.50 6.97 -0.39
C PHE A 9 2.58 7.84 0.26
N SER A 10 3.01 8.90 -0.42
CA SER A 10 4.06 9.82 0.04
C SER A 10 3.73 10.55 1.35
N GLU A 11 2.44 10.68 1.71
CA GLU A 11 2.04 11.22 3.01
C GLU A 11 2.20 10.20 4.15
N LEU A 12 2.14 8.90 3.85
CA LEU A 12 2.14 7.83 4.85
C LEU A 12 3.50 7.14 4.95
N TYR A 13 4.20 7.00 3.82
CA TYR A 13 5.43 6.26 3.69
C TYR A 13 6.39 7.00 2.76
N SER A 14 7.64 7.15 3.21
CA SER A 14 8.72 7.66 2.35
C SER A 14 9.35 6.57 1.48
N LYS A 15 9.15 5.29 1.85
CA LYS A 15 9.68 4.12 1.15
C LYS A 15 8.77 2.93 1.38
N ALA A 16 8.65 2.08 0.37
CA ALA A 16 7.85 0.86 0.45
C ALA A 16 8.62 -0.31 1.05
N PHE A 17 9.95 -0.30 0.92
CA PHE A 17 10.79 -1.37 1.44
C PHE A 17 10.66 -1.54 2.97
N GLY A 18 10.27 -2.74 3.40
CA GLY A 18 10.14 -3.14 4.80
C GLY A 18 8.76 -2.91 5.42
N ALA A 19 7.99 -1.94 4.93
CA ALA A 19 6.61 -1.69 5.40
C ALA A 19 5.55 -2.27 4.46
N CYS A 20 5.89 -2.45 3.19
CA CYS A 20 4.96 -2.84 2.14
C CYS A 20 5.34 -4.16 1.48
N LYS A 21 4.33 -4.83 0.94
CA LYS A 21 4.43 -6.09 0.20
C LYS A 21 3.55 -6.00 -1.06
N PRO A 22 3.90 -6.71 -2.14
CA PRO A 22 3.02 -6.83 -3.29
C PRO A 22 1.74 -7.57 -2.87
N GLY A 23 0.59 -7.10 -3.35
CA GLY A 23 -0.69 -7.76 -3.13
C GLY A 23 -0.78 -9.08 -3.89
N GLU A 24 -1.46 -10.06 -3.29
CA GLU A 24 -1.61 -11.41 -3.84
C GLU A 24 -3.10 -11.73 -4.13
N GLY A 25 -3.36 -12.76 -4.94
CA GLY A 25 -4.72 -13.18 -5.29
C GLY A 25 -5.54 -12.10 -6.01
N GLU A 26 -6.61 -11.62 -5.38
CA GLU A 26 -7.50 -10.57 -5.92
C GLU A 26 -6.87 -9.18 -5.88
N ASP A 27 -5.82 -9.00 -5.09
CA ASP A 27 -5.10 -7.73 -4.94
C ASP A 27 -3.77 -7.71 -5.74
N VAL A 28 -3.57 -8.66 -6.67
CA VAL A 28 -2.44 -8.67 -7.61
C VAL A 28 -2.34 -7.36 -8.38
N GLY A 29 -1.13 -6.78 -8.38
CA GLY A 29 -0.85 -5.48 -8.98
C GLY A 29 -1.21 -4.29 -8.09
N LYS A 30 -1.60 -4.52 -6.83
CA LYS A 30 -1.70 -3.50 -5.79
C LYS A 30 -0.59 -3.69 -4.76
N VAL A 31 -0.43 -2.73 -3.86
CA VAL A 31 0.60 -2.78 -2.82
C VAL A 31 -0.03 -2.66 -1.44
N GLU A 32 0.31 -3.60 -0.57
CA GLU A 32 -0.20 -3.71 0.79
C GLU A 32 0.85 -3.22 1.78
N CYS A 33 0.55 -2.17 2.54
CA CYS A 33 1.47 -1.57 3.50
C CYS A 33 0.90 -1.54 4.91
N VAL A 34 1.65 -2.10 5.86
CA VAL A 34 1.24 -2.14 7.26
C VAL A 34 1.38 -0.75 7.87
N ALA A 35 0.30 -0.26 8.48
CA ALA A 35 0.25 1.05 9.08
C ALA A 35 1.32 1.21 10.17
N GLY A 36 2.13 2.27 10.09
CA GLY A 36 3.11 2.58 11.15
C GLY A 36 2.47 2.79 12.52
N GLN A 37 1.22 3.27 12.54
CA GLN A 37 0.44 3.46 13.77
C GLN A 37 -0.23 2.18 14.31
N SER A 38 -0.35 1.11 13.50
CA SER A 38 -0.98 -0.14 13.93
C SER A 38 -0.61 -1.33 13.02
N ARG A 39 -0.12 -2.41 13.63
CA ARG A 39 0.17 -3.66 12.90
C ARG A 39 -1.06 -4.45 12.47
N TYR A 40 -2.25 -4.03 12.91
CA TYR A 40 -3.52 -4.64 12.56
C TYR A 40 -4.18 -3.98 11.34
N VAL A 41 -3.62 -2.87 10.87
CA VAL A 41 -4.19 -2.09 9.77
C VAL A 41 -3.22 -2.14 8.60
N THR A 42 -3.73 -2.54 7.45
CA THR A 42 -2.97 -2.58 6.21
C THR A 42 -3.65 -1.67 5.18
N TYR A 43 -2.88 -0.76 4.60
CA TYR A 43 -3.30 0.12 3.53
C TYR A 43 -3.03 -0.53 2.19
N LEU A 44 -4.04 -0.56 1.35
CA LEU A 44 -3.95 -1.11 0.01
C LEU A 44 -3.89 0.05 -0.99
N PHE A 45 -2.74 0.19 -1.64
CA PHE A 45 -2.47 1.21 -2.63
C PHE A 45 -2.74 0.67 -4.02
N SER A 46 -3.49 1.44 -4.79
CA SER A 46 -3.81 1.14 -6.18
C SER A 46 -3.46 2.35 -7.04
N GLY A 47 -2.97 2.10 -8.24
CA GLY A 47 -2.75 3.16 -9.21
C GLY A 47 -2.39 2.61 -10.57
N GLN A 48 -2.05 3.51 -11.48
CA GLN A 48 -1.68 3.15 -12.83
C GLN A 48 -0.19 2.80 -12.86
N TRP A 49 0.11 1.56 -13.24
CA TRP A 49 1.48 1.07 -13.40
C TRP A 49 1.59 0.34 -14.72
N ALA A 50 2.62 0.70 -15.48
CA ALA A 50 2.89 0.16 -16.82
C ALA A 50 3.81 -1.07 -16.79
N GLY A 51 4.30 -1.47 -15.62
CA GLY A 51 5.13 -2.67 -15.48
C GLY A 51 4.31 -3.92 -15.17
N PRO A 52 4.99 -5.07 -15.02
CA PRO A 52 4.36 -6.32 -14.59
C PRO A 52 3.65 -6.15 -13.25
N LYS A 53 2.47 -6.78 -13.12
CA LYS A 53 1.70 -6.81 -11.86
C LYS A 53 2.31 -7.73 -10.80
N ASP A 54 3.21 -8.61 -11.22
CA ASP A 54 3.93 -9.56 -10.37
C ASP A 54 5.14 -8.91 -9.67
N ILE A 55 5.52 -7.70 -10.11
CA ILE A 55 6.61 -6.95 -9.50
C ILE A 55 6.07 -5.75 -8.73
N MET A 56 6.73 -5.45 -7.61
CA MET A 56 6.44 -4.26 -6.84
C MET A 56 6.89 -3.01 -7.60
N PRO A 57 6.01 -2.00 -7.77
CA PRO A 57 6.40 -0.74 -8.38
C PRO A 57 7.48 -0.01 -7.54
N PRO A 58 8.35 0.79 -8.17
CA PRO A 58 9.32 1.62 -7.46
C PRO A 58 8.61 2.72 -6.67
N ASP A 59 9.30 3.25 -5.66
CA ASP A 59 8.77 4.31 -4.77
C ASP A 59 8.29 5.54 -5.55
N ASP A 60 8.95 5.90 -6.66
CA ASP A 60 8.55 7.00 -7.56
C ASP A 60 7.19 6.80 -8.24
N THR A 61 6.76 5.55 -8.44
CA THR A 61 5.40 5.26 -8.90
C THR A 61 4.44 5.26 -7.73
N LEU A 62 4.83 4.61 -6.63
CA LEU A 62 3.99 4.48 -5.45
C LEU A 62 3.66 5.83 -4.82
N GLN A 63 4.56 6.82 -4.85
CA GLN A 63 4.30 8.16 -4.29
C GLN A 63 3.04 8.83 -4.84
N ASN A 64 2.65 8.49 -6.09
CA ASN A 64 1.45 8.99 -6.76
C ASN A 64 0.22 8.09 -6.55
N TRP A 65 0.42 6.90 -5.98
CA TRP A 65 -0.66 5.98 -5.66
C TRP A 65 -1.38 6.43 -4.41
N THR A 66 -2.66 6.09 -4.34
CA THR A 66 -3.52 6.46 -3.22
C THR A 66 -4.11 5.23 -2.56
N VAL A 67 -4.46 5.39 -1.28
CA VAL A 67 -5.14 4.34 -0.52
C VAL A 67 -6.49 4.07 -1.17
N SER A 68 -6.64 2.90 -1.77
CA SER A 68 -7.84 2.45 -2.46
C SER A 68 -8.70 1.56 -1.57
N LYS A 69 -8.06 0.84 -0.64
CA LYS A 69 -8.75 -0.01 0.33
C LYS A 69 -7.95 0.01 1.62
N ILE A 70 -8.65 -0.25 2.71
CA ILE A 70 -8.02 -0.37 4.00
C ILE A 70 -8.49 -1.67 4.66
N VAL A 71 -7.55 -2.52 5.05
CA VAL A 71 -7.76 -3.90 5.52
C VAL A 71 -7.42 -4.03 7.01
N TRP A 72 -8.41 -4.49 7.80
CA TRP A 72 -8.37 -4.54 9.26
C TRP A 72 -8.16 -6.01 9.61
N HIS A 73 -6.96 -6.37 10.01
CA HIS A 73 -6.61 -7.72 10.39
C HIS A 73 -6.94 -7.95 11.86
N ALA A 74 -7.52 -9.11 12.17
CA ALA A 74 -7.71 -9.53 13.55
C ALA A 74 -6.39 -9.88 14.27
N LYS A 75 -5.32 -10.11 13.50
CA LYS A 75 -3.98 -10.44 13.99
C LYS A 75 -2.97 -9.40 13.48
N PRO A 76 -1.92 -9.09 14.25
CA PRO A 76 -0.87 -8.19 13.80
C PRO A 76 -0.04 -8.86 12.69
N GLN A 77 0.36 -8.07 11.68
CA GLN A 77 1.17 -8.49 10.54
C GLN A 77 2.68 -8.32 10.78
#